data_AF-A0A7Z8ZB65-F1
#
_entry.id   AF-A0A7Z8ZB65-F1
#
_cell.length_a   1.000
_cell.length_b   1.000
_cell.length_c   1.000
_cell.angle_alpha   90.00
_cell.angle_beta   90.00
_cell.angle_gamma   90.00
#
_symmetry.space_group_name_H-M   'P 1'
#
loop_
_entity.id
_entity.type
_entity.pdbx_description
1 polymer ?
#
loop_
_entity_poly.entity_id
_entity_poly.type
_entity_poly.pdbx_seq_one_letter_code
_entity_poly.pdbx_strand_id
1 'polypeptide(L)'
;MKGKYKAAIALVLALLLLPLALLSTLTHWVPTLAGIWLPAGTRISLNDSPRLTRTALRIPDLRYMVGDCELAKVTNAQLSHPSRWRLHLDELDINSVCLSKLPESEPAPARRAPWRSGSRCCPIAG
;
A
#
# COMPACT_ATOMS: atom_id res chain seq x y z
N MET A 1 37.01 -28.90 -21.26
CA MET A 1 36.74 -27.68 -20.44
C MET A 1 35.45 -26.92 -20.81
N LYS A 2 34.62 -27.45 -21.74
CA LYS A 2 33.49 -26.73 -22.35
C LYS A 2 32.17 -26.76 -21.53
N GLY A 3 32.10 -27.54 -20.45
CA GLY A 3 30.92 -27.61 -19.57
C GLY A 3 30.91 -26.54 -18.46
N LYS A 4 32.11 -26.16 -17.98
CA LYS A 4 32.25 -25.27 -16.82
C LYS A 4 31.81 -23.83 -17.12
N TYR A 5 32.06 -23.32 -18.33
CA TYR A 5 31.60 -21.97 -18.71
C TYR A 5 30.07 -21.91 -18.87
N LYS A 6 29.42 -22.97 -19.37
CA LYS A 6 27.95 -23.01 -19.49
C LYS A 6 27.30 -23.00 -18.11
N ALA A 7 27.87 -23.75 -17.16
CA ALA A 7 27.41 -23.75 -15.78
C ALA A 7 27.64 -22.40 -15.09
N ALA A 8 28.80 -21.77 -15.30
CA ALA A 8 29.08 -20.44 -14.76
C ALA A 8 28.12 -19.38 -15.33
N ILE A 9 27.86 -19.40 -16.64
CA ILE A 9 26.91 -18.48 -17.28
C ILE A 9 25.49 -18.72 -16.75
N ALA A 10 25.06 -19.98 -16.62
CA ALA A 10 23.75 -20.30 -16.07
C ALA A 10 23.59 -19.81 -14.62
N LEU A 11 24.63 -19.96 -13.80
CA LEU A 11 24.63 -19.48 -12.41
C LEU A 11 24.53 -17.94 -12.35
N VAL A 12 25.33 -17.23 -13.15
CA VAL A 12 25.29 -15.76 -13.22
C VAL A 12 23.93 -15.28 -13.72
N LEU A 13 23.39 -15.93 -14.75
CA LEU A 13 22.08 -15.60 -15.30
C LEU A 13 20.97 -15.83 -14.26
N ALA A 14 21.01 -16.95 -13.53
CA ALA A 14 20.07 -17.22 -12.44
C ALA A 14 20.19 -16.18 -11.33
N LEU A 15 21.41 -15.79 -10.94
CA LEU A 15 21.65 -14.79 -9.90
C LEU A 15 21.15 -13.39 -10.30
N LEU A 16 21.09 -13.08 -11.59
CA LEU A 16 20.50 -11.84 -12.13
C LEU A 16 18.98 -11.96 -12.27
N LEU A 17 18.48 -13.07 -12.80
CA LEU A 17 17.05 -13.27 -13.06
C LEU A 17 16.23 -13.41 -11.78
N LEU A 18 16.75 -14.09 -10.74
CA LEU A 18 16.05 -14.26 -9.47
C LEU A 18 15.66 -12.92 -8.81
N PRO A 19 16.59 -11.99 -8.54
CA PRO A 19 16.25 -10.72 -7.93
C PRO A 19 15.38 -9.88 -8.86
N LEU A 20 15.61 -9.88 -10.18
CA LEU A 20 14.75 -9.17 -11.12
C LEU A 20 13.30 -9.68 -11.10
N ALA A 21 13.11 -11.00 -11.05
CA ALA A 21 11.78 -11.61 -10.93
C ALA A 21 11.13 -11.32 -9.57
N LEU A 22 11.90 -11.30 -8.49
CA LEU A 22 11.44 -10.90 -7.15
C LEU A 22 10.98 -9.44 -7.14
N LEU A 23 11.79 -8.53 -7.70
CA LEU A 23 11.42 -7.13 -7.82
C LEU A 23 10.17 -7.00 -8.68
N SER A 24 10.15 -7.61 -9.87
CA SER A 24 9.02 -7.49 -10.80
C SER A 24 7.72 -8.00 -10.17
N THR A 25 7.77 -9.10 -9.41
CA THR A 25 6.59 -9.56 -8.67
C THR A 25 6.17 -8.55 -7.61
N LEU A 26 7.07 -7.99 -6.81
CA LEU A 26 6.72 -6.90 -5.88
C LEU A 26 6.13 -5.67 -6.60
N THR A 27 6.75 -5.20 -7.68
CA THR A 27 6.31 -3.99 -8.40
C THR A 27 5.03 -4.18 -9.21
N HIS A 28 4.69 -5.39 -9.64
CA HIS A 28 3.43 -5.66 -10.33
C HIS A 28 2.30 -5.96 -9.36
N TRP A 29 2.54 -6.77 -8.32
CA TRP A 29 1.49 -7.16 -7.39
C TRP A 29 1.06 -6.00 -6.48
N VAL A 30 1.97 -5.14 -6.05
CA VAL A 30 1.64 -3.97 -5.20
C VAL A 30 0.61 -3.04 -5.86
N PRO A 31 0.83 -2.52 -7.08
CA PRO A 31 -0.14 -1.65 -7.72
C PRO A 31 -1.42 -2.38 -8.15
N THR A 32 -1.38 -3.67 -8.50
CA THR A 32 -2.61 -4.42 -8.82
C THR A 32 -3.48 -4.65 -7.58
N LEU A 33 -2.88 -5.00 -6.44
CA LEU A 33 -3.61 -5.13 -5.17
C LEU A 33 -4.10 -3.78 -4.66
N ALA A 34 -3.29 -2.73 -4.80
CA ALA A 34 -3.72 -1.36 -4.54
C ALA A 34 -4.91 -1.01 -5.44
N GLY A 35 -4.86 -1.29 -6.75
CA GLY A 35 -5.95 -1.00 -7.69
C GLY A 35 -7.26 -1.76 -7.44
N ILE A 36 -7.23 -2.93 -6.80
CA ILE A 36 -8.46 -3.63 -6.35
C ILE A 36 -9.09 -2.93 -5.14
N TRP A 37 -8.28 -2.28 -4.32
CA TRP A 37 -8.72 -1.54 -3.13
C TRP A 37 -8.93 -0.04 -3.36
N LEU A 38 -8.31 0.52 -4.40
CA LEU A 38 -8.42 1.91 -4.79
C LEU A 38 -9.56 2.03 -5.79
N PRO A 39 -10.66 2.74 -5.45
CA PRO A 39 -11.75 3.00 -6.36
C PRO A 39 -11.25 3.58 -7.70
N ALA A 40 -11.89 3.19 -8.80
CA ALA A 40 -11.58 3.75 -10.12
C ALA A 40 -11.73 5.29 -10.08
N GLY A 41 -10.70 6.01 -10.58
CA GLY A 41 -10.67 7.47 -10.59
C GLY A 41 -9.92 8.12 -9.41
N THR A 42 -9.35 7.33 -8.50
CA THR A 42 -8.49 7.86 -7.44
C THR A 42 -7.03 7.91 -7.88
N ARG A 43 -6.43 9.09 -7.85
CA ARG A 43 -5.00 9.31 -8.12
C ARG A 43 -4.31 9.58 -6.80
N ILE A 44 -3.30 8.78 -6.51
CA ILE A 44 -2.39 9.02 -5.39
C ILE A 44 -1.20 9.79 -5.94
N SER A 45 -1.08 11.05 -5.56
CA SER A 45 0.10 11.86 -5.86
C SER A 45 1.02 11.82 -4.65
N LEU A 46 2.24 11.31 -4.84
CA LEU A 46 3.32 11.42 -3.87
C LEU A 46 4.21 12.57 -4.33
N ASN A 47 4.25 13.63 -3.54
CA ASN A 47 5.08 14.79 -3.89
C ASN A 47 6.57 14.48 -3.69
N ASP A 48 6.87 13.61 -2.72
CA ASP A 48 8.22 13.18 -2.37
C ASP A 48 8.32 11.66 -2.33
N SER A 49 9.47 11.14 -2.80
CA SER A 49 9.71 9.70 -2.82
C SER A 49 9.71 9.11 -1.40
N PRO A 50 8.97 8.02 -1.16
CA PRO A 50 8.95 7.39 0.15
C PRO A 50 10.34 6.88 0.49
N ARG A 51 10.75 7.11 1.73
CA ARG A 51 12.06 6.69 2.25
C ARG A 51 11.87 5.40 3.03
N LEU A 52 12.37 4.30 2.46
CA LEU A 52 12.43 3.04 3.18
C LEU A 52 13.70 3.01 4.04
N THR A 53 13.51 2.87 5.34
CA THR A 53 14.58 2.61 6.32
C THR A 53 14.47 1.17 6.82
N ARG A 54 15.50 0.65 7.51
CA ARG A 54 15.53 -0.76 7.98
C ARG A 54 14.35 -1.14 8.87
N THR A 55 13.75 -0.18 9.56
CA THR A 55 12.70 -0.41 10.57
C THR A 55 11.43 0.37 10.31
N ALA A 56 11.42 1.29 9.34
CA ALA A 56 10.27 2.12 9.03
C ALA A 56 10.22 2.55 7.56
N LEU A 57 9.02 2.64 7.00
CA LEU A 57 8.74 3.30 5.74
C LEU A 57 8.16 4.69 6.04
N ARG A 58 8.88 5.74 5.63
CA ARG A 58 8.46 7.13 5.80
C ARG A 58 7.95 7.69 4.48
N ILE A 59 6.71 8.18 4.49
CA ILE A 59 6.01 8.77 3.36
C ILE A 59 5.72 10.24 3.73
N PRO A 60 6.49 11.20 3.20
CA PRO A 60 6.46 12.60 3.66
C PRO A 60 5.19 13.37 3.27
N ASP A 61 4.71 13.30 2.03
CA ASP A 61 3.47 13.96 1.59
C ASP A 61 2.74 13.02 0.61
N LEU A 62 1.55 12.59 1.02
CA LEU A 62 0.68 11.71 0.23
C LEU A 62 -0.66 12.41 0.03
N ARG A 63 -1.02 12.67 -1.22
CA ARG A 63 -2.29 13.28 -1.58
C ARG A 63 -3.14 12.28 -2.33
N TYR A 64 -4.34 12.07 -1.82
CA TYR A 64 -5.34 11.19 -2.41
C TYR A 64 -6.38 12.06 -3.09
N MET A 65 -6.38 12.05 -4.43
CA MET A 65 -7.31 12.83 -5.24
C MET A 65 -8.33 11.90 -5.90
N VAL A 66 -9.59 12.30 -5.96
CA VAL A 66 -10.66 11.61 -6.69
C VAL A 66 -11.06 12.52 -7.84
N GLY A 67 -10.71 12.17 -9.08
CA GLY A 67 -10.82 13.09 -10.21
C GLY A 67 -9.94 14.33 -10.02
N ASP A 68 -10.56 15.49 -9.79
CA ASP A 68 -9.91 16.78 -9.50
C ASP A 68 -10.12 17.26 -8.03
N CYS A 69 -10.74 16.43 -7.18
CA CYS A 69 -11.06 16.73 -5.78
C CYS A 69 -10.00 16.10 -4.85
N GLU A 70 -9.33 16.88 -4.00
CA GLU A 70 -8.43 16.34 -2.97
C GLU A 70 -9.27 15.72 -1.85
N LEU A 71 -9.35 14.38 -1.80
CA LEU A 71 -10.15 13.64 -0.84
C LEU A 71 -9.48 13.59 0.52
N ALA A 72 -8.20 13.25 0.53
CA ALA A 72 -7.44 13.13 1.75
C ALA A 72 -5.99 13.57 1.51
N LYS A 73 -5.47 14.35 2.45
CA LYS A 73 -4.06 14.71 2.50
C LYS A 73 -3.46 14.15 3.77
N VAL A 74 -2.36 13.44 3.59
CA VAL A 74 -1.62 12.82 4.68
C VAL A 74 -0.23 13.41 4.72
N THR A 75 0.10 14.03 5.84
CA THR A 75 1.41 14.61 6.09
C THR A 75 2.22 13.70 7.01
N ASN A 76 3.46 13.40 6.59
CA ASN A 76 4.48 12.66 7.34
C ASN A 76 4.01 11.31 7.90
N ALA A 77 3.43 10.47 7.05
CA ALA A 77 3.10 9.11 7.41
C ALA A 77 4.36 8.26 7.65
N GLN A 78 4.38 7.52 8.74
CA GLN A 78 5.48 6.66 9.15
C GLN A 78 4.92 5.31 9.55
N LEU A 79 5.21 4.30 8.74
CA LEU A 79 4.86 2.92 9.04
C LEU A 79 6.10 2.23 9.63
N SER A 80 6.12 2.01 10.94
CA SER A 80 7.24 1.41 11.66
C SER A 80 6.93 -0.02 12.11
N HIS A 81 7.93 -0.89 12.07
CA HIS A 81 7.80 -2.28 12.51
C HIS A 81 8.95 -2.71 13.44
N PRO A 82 8.91 -2.33 14.73
CA PRO A 82 9.82 -2.88 15.73
C PRO A 82 9.40 -4.28 16.22
N SER A 83 8.10 -4.54 16.36
CA SER A 83 7.52 -5.85 16.75
C SER A 83 6.08 -6.07 16.25
N ARG A 84 5.39 -4.96 15.95
CA ARG A 84 4.04 -4.88 15.40
C ARG A 84 3.98 -3.68 14.46
N TRP A 85 3.23 -3.80 13.37
CA TRP A 85 3.03 -2.71 12.42
C TRP A 85 2.32 -1.55 13.13
N ARG A 86 2.95 -0.38 13.15
CA ARG A 86 2.37 0.87 13.68
C ARG A 86 2.43 1.93 12.60
N LEU A 87 1.27 2.49 12.28
CA LEU A 87 1.13 3.63 11.40
C LEU A 87 1.02 4.89 12.26
N HIS A 88 1.96 5.82 12.09
CA HIS A 88 1.94 7.16 12.66
C HIS A 88 1.73 8.17 11.54
N LEU A 89 0.92 9.18 11.77
CA LEU A 89 0.61 10.25 10.83
C LEU A 89 0.65 11.54 11.63
N ASP A 90 1.25 12.60 11.11
CA ASP A 90 1.27 13.88 11.84
C ASP A 90 -0.03 14.65 11.62
N GLU A 91 -0.52 14.63 10.38
CA GLU A 91 -1.75 15.31 9.99
C GLU A 91 -2.49 14.50 8.94
N LEU A 92 -3.80 14.39 9.12
CA LEU A 92 -4.73 13.73 8.22
C LEU A 92 -5.88 14.69 7.97
N ASP A 93 -5.86 15.33 6.81
CA ASP A 93 -6.98 16.15 6.32
C ASP A 93 -7.87 15.26 5.45
N ILE A 94 -9.16 15.20 5.78
CA ILE A 94 -10.16 14.42 5.04
C ILE A 94 -11.28 15.36 4.63
N ASN A 95 -11.45 15.52 3.33
CA ASN A 95 -12.53 16.29 2.77
C ASN A 95 -13.79 15.42 2.59
N SER A 96 -14.72 15.56 3.52
CA SER A 96 -16.01 14.83 3.49
C SER A 96 -16.88 15.19 2.27
N VAL A 97 -16.72 16.39 1.70
CA VAL A 97 -17.42 16.80 0.47
C VAL A 97 -16.93 15.97 -0.71
N CYS A 98 -15.61 15.80 -0.84
CA CYS A 98 -15.03 14.90 -1.84
C CYS A 98 -15.34 13.42 -1.55
N LEU A 99 -15.45 13.03 -0.27
CA LEU A 99 -15.78 11.66 0.14
C LEU A 99 -17.15 11.22 -0.39
N SER A 100 -18.12 12.13 -0.39
CA SER A 100 -19.46 11.90 -0.95
C SER A 100 -19.48 11.71 -2.47
N LYS A 101 -18.40 12.05 -3.17
CA LYS A 101 -18.23 11.91 -4.62
C LYS A 101 -17.51 10.62 -5.02
N LEU A 102 -17.13 9.76 -4.06
CA LEU A 102 -16.61 8.44 -4.40
C LEU A 102 -17.68 7.66 -5.18
N PRO A 103 -17.28 6.98 -6.27
CA PRO A 103 -18.21 6.08 -6.95
C PRO A 103 -18.70 5.04 -5.96
N GLU A 104 -20.00 4.74 -6.02
CA GLU A 104 -20.61 3.68 -5.24
C GLU A 104 -19.80 2.41 -5.50
N SER A 105 -19.16 1.88 -4.45
CA SER A 105 -18.29 0.73 -4.59
C SER A 105 -19.13 -0.43 -5.12
N GLU A 106 -18.82 -0.91 -6.32
CA GLU A 106 -19.43 -2.12 -6.84
C GLU A 106 -19.24 -3.21 -5.77
N PRO A 107 -20.30 -3.89 -5.33
CA PRO A 107 -20.22 -4.79 -4.20
C PRO A 107 -19.20 -5.87 -4.54
N ALA A 108 -18.01 -5.77 -3.94
CA ALA A 108 -17.02 -6.82 -3.97
C ALA A 108 -17.75 -8.12 -3.59
N PRO A 109 -17.59 -9.23 -4.34
CA PRO A 109 -18.32 -10.45 -4.07
C PRO A 109 -18.10 -10.78 -2.60
N ALA A 110 -19.18 -10.68 -1.83
CA ALA A 110 -19.16 -10.74 -0.39
C ALA A 110 -18.67 -12.14 0.02
N ARG A 111 -17.36 -12.31 0.10
CA ARG A 111 -16.79 -13.33 0.96
C ARG A 111 -17.09 -12.82 2.37
N ARG A 112 -18.25 -13.23 2.87
CA ARG A 112 -18.67 -13.09 4.25
C ARG A 112 -17.60 -13.75 5.12
N ALA A 113 -16.55 -13.00 5.46
CA ALA A 113 -15.91 -13.20 6.73
C ALA A 113 -17.02 -12.93 7.77
N PRO A 114 -17.32 -13.85 8.69
CA PRO A 114 -18.23 -13.57 9.77
C PRO A 114 -17.53 -12.55 10.69
N TRP A 115 -17.61 -11.28 10.34
CA TRP A 115 -17.42 -10.18 11.27
C TRP A 115 -18.51 -10.36 12.30
N ARG A 116 -18.17 -11.01 13.41
CA ARG A 116 -19.09 -11.09 14.55
C ARG A 116 -19.33 -9.65 14.96
N SER A 117 -20.54 -9.16 14.69
CA SER A 117 -21.14 -7.99 15.32
C SER A 117 -21.28 -8.30 16.82
N GLY A 118 -20.15 -8.39 17.50
CA GLY A 118 -20.09 -8.34 18.95
C GLY A 118 -20.25 -6.88 19.34
N SER A 119 -21.50 -6.43 19.40
CA SER A 119 -21.93 -5.26 20.15
C SER A 119 -21.52 -5.43 21.62
N ARG A 120 -20.26 -5.15 21.91
CA ARG A 120 -19.80 -4.75 23.23
C ARG A 120 -19.10 -3.43 23.06
N CYS A 121 -19.90 -2.37 22.97
CA CYS A 121 -19.44 -1.08 23.43
C CYS A 121 -18.98 -1.27 24.88
N CYS A 122 -17.69 -1.14 25.14
CA CYS A 122 -17.23 -0.92 26.51
C CYS A 122 -17.87 0.39 26.97
N PRO A 123 -18.64 0.41 28.08
CA PRO A 123 -19.00 1.68 28.69
C PRO A 123 -17.70 2.34 29.17
N ILE A 124 -17.46 3.55 28.68
CA ILE A 124 -16.45 4.45 29.23
C ILE A 124 -16.99 4.82 30.62
N ALA A 125 -16.41 4.27 31.68
CA ALA A 125 -16.72 4.68 33.04
C ALA A 125 -16.13 6.08 33.27
N GLY A 126 -17.00 7.05 33.51
CA GLY A 126 -16.69 8.42 33.92
C GLY A 126 -17.91 9.01 34.59
#